data_AF-A0AAE0NU92-F1
#
_entry.id   AF-A0AAE0NU92-F1
#
_cell.length_a   1.000
_cell.length_b   1.000
_cell.length_c   1.000
_cell.angle_alpha   90.00
_cell.angle_beta   90.00
_cell.angle_gamma   90.00
#
_symmetry.space_group_name_H-M   'P 1'
#
loop_
_entity.id
_entity.type
_entity.pdbx_description
1 polymer ?
#
loop_
_entity_poly.entity_id
_entity_poly.type
_entity_poly.pdbx_seq_one_letter_code
_entity_poly.pdbx_strand_id
1 'polypeptide(L)'
;MKIVAALLASASLASAGRSFSSRRSLGLFKRWDYDVCLNDCTLAGVPIPDKDNLQLPLENNWSEQCPPIYIGPYDAPLATSRVCLDFVGPYVYFNVSAFPGYSTKSATVTWKLKGNAIQPSGWSSPPPTTAITCSPAAVGDDYICKLPFSDILGVSPTTSITNLLAGMCPNGDREGLVFYFEFSGTVQSTGGPLETFNQQYPCTTRQDRTCTAWDTSYPYFELSYRCSKCNVSPCPPPPSSTSAPPPPASSTAPPVSSSSTTSYVSSSSSAPPPPPVTVTCGFGTAFGYQAPVGGVQKSITLNTQSGKGCNRWGWYETPTLAELQSGISGPLYVGAGGNDISKAVNVGTWTAFANALGKVTVTYTTTPPYVISQVHVDLGCLPIDKCAPGTYTYSNDGVAGVPVWATTPIQYPTCSGGSKAALILHAAIDVLTTATTCAPPKAT
;
A
#
# COMPACT_ATOMS: atom_id res chain seq x y z
N MET A 1 -43.03 -69.59 20.85
CA MET A 1 -41.84 -69.33 21.69
C MET A 1 -40.60 -69.31 20.82
N LYS A 2 -40.01 -68.13 20.62
CA LYS A 2 -38.57 -67.90 20.43
C LYS A 2 -38.34 -66.38 20.47
N ILE A 3 -37.61 -65.97 21.50
CA ILE A 3 -37.05 -64.62 21.71
C ILE A 3 -35.73 -64.53 20.92
N VAL A 4 -35.19 -63.31 20.79
CA VAL A 4 -33.82 -62.87 20.39
C VAL A 4 -33.82 -62.22 18.98
N ALA A 5 -33.28 -61.02 18.70
CA ALA A 5 -32.51 -60.01 19.43
C ALA A 5 -32.69 -58.61 18.77
N ALA A 6 -32.31 -57.58 19.51
CA ALA A 6 -32.28 -56.18 19.16
C ALA A 6 -31.27 -55.81 18.05
N LEU A 7 -31.59 -54.76 17.28
CA LEU A 7 -30.61 -53.89 16.65
C LEU A 7 -31.15 -52.46 16.61
N LEU A 8 -30.49 -51.60 17.38
CA LEU A 8 -30.62 -50.14 17.38
C LEU A 8 -30.08 -49.60 16.06
N ALA A 9 -30.90 -48.85 15.33
CA ALA A 9 -30.44 -48.01 14.22
C ALA A 9 -30.90 -46.57 14.49
N SER A 10 -29.95 -45.76 14.95
CA SER A 10 -30.01 -44.31 15.03
C SER A 10 -30.07 -43.74 13.61
N ALA A 11 -31.21 -43.16 13.23
CA ALA A 11 -31.34 -42.38 12.01
C ALA A 11 -30.93 -40.92 12.29
N SER A 12 -29.69 -40.59 11.95
CA SER A 12 -29.22 -39.21 11.88
C SER A 12 -29.90 -38.50 10.71
N LEU A 13 -30.65 -37.43 10.98
CA LEU A 13 -31.07 -36.49 9.94
C LEU A 13 -29.82 -35.81 9.36
N ALA A 14 -29.45 -36.17 8.13
CA ALA A 14 -28.51 -35.40 7.34
C ALA A 14 -29.18 -34.07 6.95
N SER A 15 -28.73 -32.98 7.57
CA SER A 15 -29.04 -31.62 7.13
C SER A 15 -28.44 -31.41 5.74
N ALA A 16 -29.31 -31.08 4.79
CA ALA A 16 -28.91 -30.69 3.45
C ALA A 16 -28.03 -29.44 3.51
N GLY A 17 -26.73 -29.62 3.26
CA GLY A 17 -25.79 -28.54 3.01
C GLY A 17 -26.23 -27.78 1.75
N ARG A 18 -26.92 -26.66 1.94
CA ARG A 18 -27.17 -25.71 0.86
C ARG A 18 -25.86 -25.03 0.53
N SER A 19 -25.35 -25.35 -0.64
CA SER A 19 -24.24 -24.69 -1.31
C SER A 19 -24.49 -23.17 -1.35
N PHE A 20 -23.69 -22.42 -0.60
CA PHE A 20 -23.67 -20.97 -0.70
C PHE A 20 -23.11 -20.61 -2.08
N SER A 21 -23.98 -20.11 -2.94
CA SER A 21 -23.56 -19.40 -4.15
C SER A 21 -22.71 -18.21 -3.72
N SER A 22 -21.42 -18.26 -4.07
CA SER A 22 -20.46 -17.16 -4.00
C SER A 22 -20.99 -15.97 -4.81
N ARG A 23 -21.83 -15.14 -4.17
CA ARG A 23 -22.05 -13.77 -4.61
C ARG A 23 -20.77 -13.03 -4.27
N ARG A 24 -20.01 -12.70 -5.31
CA ARG A 24 -18.80 -11.88 -5.26
C ARG A 24 -19.05 -10.69 -4.33
N SER A 25 -18.41 -10.72 -3.16
CA SER A 25 -18.02 -9.50 -2.45
C SER A 25 -17.38 -8.61 -3.51
N LEU A 26 -17.95 -7.44 -3.76
CA LEU A 26 -17.21 -6.36 -4.37
C LEU A 26 -16.06 -6.12 -3.40
N GLY A 27 -14.91 -6.72 -3.71
CA GLY A 27 -13.69 -6.46 -2.95
C GLY A 27 -13.47 -4.98 -3.04
N LEU A 28 -13.53 -4.30 -1.89
CA LEU A 28 -12.98 -2.97 -1.76
C LEU A 28 -11.55 -3.07 -2.27
N PHE A 29 -11.34 -2.55 -3.48
CA PHE A 29 -9.99 -2.39 -4.00
C PHE A 29 -9.27 -1.54 -2.96
N LYS A 30 -8.16 -2.07 -2.44
CA LYS A 30 -7.13 -1.29 -1.75
C LYS A 30 -6.89 -0.05 -2.63
N ARG A 31 -7.29 1.13 -2.16
CA ARG A 31 -7.17 2.37 -2.93
C ARG A 31 -5.70 2.77 -2.91
N TRP A 32 -4.92 2.23 -3.83
CA TRP A 32 -3.46 2.44 -3.96
C TRP A 32 -3.09 3.86 -4.43
N ASP A 33 -4.10 4.70 -4.68
CA ASP A 33 -4.02 5.96 -5.41
C ASP A 33 -4.19 7.19 -4.52
N TYR A 34 -4.39 7.02 -3.20
CA TYR A 34 -4.69 8.13 -2.30
C TYR A 34 -3.86 8.13 -1.00
N ASP A 35 -2.60 7.72 -1.13
CA ASP A 35 -1.59 7.97 -0.11
C ASP A 35 -1.31 9.49 -0.07
N VAL A 36 -1.40 10.08 1.11
CA VAL A 36 -1.09 11.50 1.39
C VAL A 36 0.27 11.87 0.80
N CYS A 37 1.21 10.93 0.79
CA CYS A 37 2.55 11.16 0.28
C CYS A 37 2.58 11.31 -1.25
N LEU A 38 1.82 10.51 -2.01
CA LEU A 38 1.98 10.38 -3.47
C LEU A 38 1.64 11.66 -4.25
N ASN A 39 0.86 12.56 -3.65
CA ASN A 39 0.38 13.78 -4.30
C ASN A 39 1.09 15.05 -3.77
N ASP A 40 1.97 14.94 -2.78
CA ASP A 40 2.67 16.08 -2.19
C ASP A 40 4.13 15.73 -1.90
N CYS A 41 4.99 16.12 -2.84
CA CYS A 41 6.44 15.94 -2.75
C CYS A 41 7.09 16.70 -1.57
N THR A 42 6.39 17.63 -0.92
CA THR A 42 6.89 18.31 0.29
C THR A 42 6.87 17.40 1.51
N LEU A 43 6.13 16.28 1.43
CA LEU A 43 6.00 15.31 2.51
C LEU A 43 7.07 14.23 2.47
N ALA A 44 8.04 14.29 1.55
CA ALA A 44 9.15 13.35 1.49
C ALA A 44 9.84 13.19 2.86
N GLY A 45 9.87 11.95 3.38
CA GLY A 45 10.47 11.62 4.68
C GLY A 45 9.64 12.00 5.91
N VAL A 46 8.49 12.66 5.74
CA VAL A 46 7.56 12.97 6.83
C VAL A 46 6.91 11.66 7.31
N PRO A 47 6.91 11.36 8.61
CA PRO A 47 6.19 10.21 9.14
C PRO A 47 4.67 10.32 8.93
N ILE A 48 4.06 9.25 8.47
CA ILE A 48 2.62 9.13 8.22
C ILE A 48 2.04 7.86 8.84
N PRO A 49 0.73 7.83 9.18
CA PRO A 49 0.07 6.61 9.62
C PRO A 49 0.22 5.47 8.60
N ASP A 50 0.78 4.35 9.04
CA ASP A 50 0.99 3.17 8.23
C ASP A 50 -0.27 2.30 8.24
N LYS A 51 -1.00 2.31 7.12
CA LYS A 51 -2.20 1.48 6.93
C LYS A 51 -1.93 -0.02 6.98
N ASP A 52 -0.70 -0.45 6.72
CA ASP A 52 -0.33 -1.87 6.67
C ASP A 52 0.10 -2.39 8.06
N ASN A 53 0.14 -1.52 9.10
CA ASN A 53 0.63 -1.86 10.43
C ASN A 53 -0.37 -1.47 11.54
N LEU A 54 -1.59 -1.99 11.41
CA LEU A 54 -2.63 -1.90 12.43
C LEU A 54 -2.52 -3.06 13.42
N GLN A 55 -2.62 -2.75 14.71
CA GLN A 55 -2.53 -3.71 15.80
C GLN A 55 -3.76 -3.54 16.71
N LEU A 56 -4.28 -4.67 17.21
CA LEU A 56 -5.36 -4.72 18.20
C LEU A 56 -4.80 -5.18 19.55
N PRO A 57 -4.44 -4.27 20.46
CA PRO A 57 -3.80 -4.65 21.73
C PRO A 57 -4.67 -5.58 22.58
N LEU A 58 -5.99 -5.37 22.58
CA LEU A 58 -6.94 -6.24 23.30
C LEU A 58 -7.06 -7.65 22.69
N GLU A 59 -6.51 -7.87 21.50
CA GLU A 59 -6.44 -9.18 20.85
C GLU A 59 -5.00 -9.73 20.79
N ASN A 60 -4.16 -9.40 21.76
CA ASN A 60 -2.74 -9.79 21.79
C ASN A 60 -1.96 -9.38 20.52
N ASN A 61 -2.25 -8.18 20.01
CA ASN A 61 -1.66 -7.61 18.79
C ASN A 61 -1.96 -8.43 17.53
N TRP A 62 -3.06 -9.16 17.50
CA TRP A 62 -3.54 -9.76 16.27
C TRP A 62 -4.03 -8.67 15.32
N SER A 63 -3.46 -8.60 14.12
CA SER A 63 -3.82 -7.60 13.14
C SER A 63 -5.07 -8.02 12.37
N GLU A 64 -6.20 -7.37 12.64
CA GLU A 64 -7.37 -7.40 11.75
C GLU A 64 -7.75 -5.97 11.36
N GLN A 65 -7.35 -5.56 10.15
CA GLN A 65 -7.75 -4.28 9.54
C GLN A 65 -9.28 -4.17 9.35
N CYS A 66 -9.99 -5.30 9.40
CA CYS A 66 -11.41 -5.42 9.14
C CYS A 66 -12.12 -6.19 10.27
N PRO A 67 -12.24 -5.62 11.49
CA PRO A 67 -12.98 -6.24 12.58
C PRO A 67 -14.41 -6.64 12.17
N PRO A 68 -14.88 -7.81 12.63
CA PRO A 68 -16.21 -8.30 12.32
C PRO A 68 -17.31 -7.54 13.09
N ILE A 69 -18.46 -7.41 12.44
CA ILE A 69 -19.72 -6.92 13.01
C ILE A 69 -20.81 -7.97 12.79
N TYR A 70 -21.83 -8.01 13.65
CA TYR A 70 -22.87 -9.03 13.62
C TYR A 70 -24.27 -8.48 13.91
N ILE A 71 -25.28 -9.18 13.42
CA ILE A 71 -26.70 -9.00 13.77
C ILE A 71 -27.12 -10.12 14.73
N GLY A 72 -27.91 -9.80 15.75
CA GLY A 72 -28.39 -10.79 16.73
C GLY A 72 -27.39 -11.05 17.86
N PRO A 73 -27.35 -12.24 18.46
CA PRO A 73 -26.44 -12.55 19.56
C PRO A 73 -25.00 -12.85 19.05
N TYR A 74 -23.98 -12.47 19.83
CA TYR A 74 -22.57 -12.54 19.41
C TYR A 74 -22.02 -13.97 19.26
N ASP A 75 -22.61 -14.94 19.95
CA ASP A 75 -22.23 -16.35 19.98
C ASP A 75 -22.98 -17.18 18.91
N ALA A 76 -24.08 -16.66 18.37
CA ALA A 76 -24.86 -17.25 17.29
C ALA A 76 -25.43 -16.17 16.34
N PRO A 77 -24.56 -15.43 15.63
CA PRO A 77 -24.99 -14.28 14.85
C PRO A 77 -25.91 -14.68 13.69
N LEU A 78 -26.99 -13.91 13.50
CA LEU A 78 -27.95 -14.11 12.40
C LEU A 78 -27.30 -13.81 11.03
N ALA A 79 -26.42 -12.82 11.00
CA ALA A 79 -25.54 -12.54 9.88
C ALA A 79 -24.30 -11.81 10.40
N THR A 80 -23.20 -11.95 9.66
CA THR A 80 -21.93 -11.26 9.93
C THR A 80 -21.52 -10.39 8.75
N SER A 81 -20.81 -9.33 9.05
CA SER A 81 -20.15 -8.44 8.11
C SER A 81 -18.86 -7.91 8.76
N ARG A 82 -18.28 -6.83 8.23
CA ARG A 82 -17.04 -6.23 8.73
C ARG A 82 -17.02 -4.73 8.56
N VAL A 83 -16.20 -4.07 9.37
CA VAL A 83 -15.83 -2.66 9.19
C VAL A 83 -14.34 -2.60 8.90
N CYS A 84 -13.94 -2.22 7.69
CA CYS A 84 -12.54 -2.08 7.32
C CYS A 84 -12.03 -0.66 7.57
N LEU A 85 -10.88 -0.55 8.21
CA LEU A 85 -10.22 0.72 8.52
C LEU A 85 -9.14 1.04 7.48
N ASP A 86 -9.02 2.31 7.10
CA ASP A 86 -7.97 2.77 6.19
C ASP A 86 -7.55 4.22 6.49
N PHE A 87 -6.30 4.57 6.20
CA PHE A 87 -5.83 5.95 6.26
C PHE A 87 -5.78 6.50 4.83
N VAL A 88 -6.59 7.52 4.55
CA VAL A 88 -6.70 8.11 3.21
C VAL A 88 -6.77 9.62 3.32
N GLY A 89 -5.79 10.31 2.74
CA GLY A 89 -5.70 11.76 2.94
C GLY A 89 -5.54 12.14 4.42
N PRO A 90 -6.08 13.29 4.87
CA PRO A 90 -6.09 13.68 6.27
C PRO A 90 -7.24 13.04 7.08
N TYR A 91 -7.64 11.80 6.75
CA TYR A 91 -8.78 11.13 7.39
C TYR A 91 -8.49 9.65 7.68
N VAL A 92 -9.10 9.17 8.76
CA VAL A 92 -9.35 7.74 8.97
C VAL A 92 -10.69 7.39 8.36
N TYR A 93 -10.71 6.41 7.47
CA TYR A 93 -11.91 5.89 6.83
C TYR A 93 -12.34 4.60 7.52
N PHE A 94 -13.66 4.48 7.70
CA PHE A 94 -14.32 3.27 8.16
C PHE A 94 -15.29 2.85 7.07
N ASN A 95 -15.06 1.69 6.48
CA ASN A 95 -15.91 1.13 5.46
C ASN A 95 -16.72 -0.03 6.04
N VAL A 96 -18.01 0.22 6.24
CA VAL A 96 -18.97 -0.74 6.77
C VAL A 96 -19.54 -1.52 5.59
N SER A 97 -19.15 -2.79 5.48
CA SER A 97 -19.62 -3.67 4.42
C SER A 97 -21.09 -4.05 4.62
N ALA A 98 -21.85 -4.19 3.53
CA ALA A 98 -23.23 -4.65 3.59
C ALA A 98 -23.35 -6.08 4.19
N PHE A 99 -24.40 -6.30 4.97
CA PHE A 99 -24.73 -7.63 5.50
C PHE A 99 -25.42 -8.49 4.43
N PRO A 100 -25.03 -9.76 4.24
CA PRO A 100 -25.68 -10.64 3.28
C PRO A 100 -27.20 -10.77 3.53
N GLY A 101 -28.02 -10.34 2.59
CA GLY A 101 -29.49 -10.41 2.68
C GLY A 101 -30.17 -9.24 3.41
N TYR A 102 -29.39 -8.23 3.82
CA TYR A 102 -29.90 -7.02 4.47
C TYR A 102 -29.42 -5.77 3.72
N SER A 103 -30.22 -4.70 3.79
CA SER A 103 -29.81 -3.36 3.39
C SER A 103 -29.45 -2.55 4.63
N THR A 104 -28.24 -2.01 4.67
CA THR A 104 -27.81 -1.07 5.72
C THR A 104 -28.65 0.20 5.64
N LYS A 105 -29.18 0.66 6.78
CA LYS A 105 -30.01 1.87 6.89
C LYS A 105 -29.28 2.99 7.60
N SER A 106 -28.50 2.65 8.61
CA SER A 106 -27.59 3.57 9.28
C SER A 106 -26.34 2.84 9.73
N ALA A 107 -25.24 3.59 9.82
CA ALA A 107 -24.03 3.14 10.47
C ALA A 107 -23.41 4.33 11.20
N THR A 108 -22.80 4.05 12.35
CA THR A 108 -22.18 5.01 13.24
C THR A 108 -20.88 4.43 13.78
N VAL A 109 -19.85 5.27 13.85
CA VAL A 109 -18.60 4.96 14.54
C VAL A 109 -18.49 5.88 15.74
N THR A 110 -18.53 5.32 16.94
CA THR A 110 -18.21 6.07 18.16
C THR A 110 -16.73 5.88 18.46
N TRP A 111 -16.00 6.96 18.75
CA TRP A 111 -14.57 6.91 18.97
C TRP A 111 -14.12 7.79 20.14
N LYS A 112 -12.89 7.54 20.60
CA LYS A 112 -12.14 8.43 21.48
C LYS A 112 -10.65 8.19 21.31
N LEU A 113 -9.85 9.25 21.31
CA LEU A 113 -8.39 9.13 21.36
C LEU A 113 -7.97 8.61 22.74
N LYS A 114 -7.38 7.41 22.78
CA LYS A 114 -6.80 6.86 24.01
C LYS A 114 -5.53 7.62 24.37
N GLY A 115 -4.62 7.81 23.42
CA GLY A 115 -3.42 8.63 23.61
C GLY A 115 -2.22 8.15 22.79
N ASN A 116 -1.02 8.62 23.12
CA ASN A 116 0.22 8.18 22.49
C ASN A 116 0.63 6.79 23.01
N ALA A 117 0.89 5.84 22.09
CA ALA A 117 1.23 4.47 22.43
C ALA A 117 2.44 4.31 23.38
N ILE A 118 3.43 5.20 23.31
CA ILE A 118 4.64 5.13 24.15
C ILE A 118 4.55 5.97 25.44
N GLN A 119 3.43 6.67 25.67
CA GLN A 119 3.21 7.50 26.87
C GLN A 119 1.90 7.13 27.57
N PRO A 120 1.84 5.98 28.28
CA PRO A 120 0.62 5.49 28.92
C PRO A 120 0.07 6.40 30.04
N SER A 121 0.93 7.22 30.65
CA SER A 121 0.54 8.13 31.73
C SER A 121 -0.46 9.22 31.29
N GLY A 122 -0.56 9.49 29.99
CA GLY A 122 -1.52 10.45 29.42
C GLY A 122 -2.77 9.80 28.83
N TRP A 123 -2.99 8.50 29.05
CA TRP A 123 -4.10 7.81 28.42
C TRP A 123 -5.45 8.22 29.00
N SER A 124 -6.38 8.54 28.10
CA SER A 124 -7.77 8.78 28.47
C SER A 124 -8.44 7.45 28.82
N SER A 125 -9.37 7.47 29.77
CA SER A 125 -10.15 6.28 30.09
C SER A 125 -11.18 6.00 28.99
N PRO A 126 -11.55 4.72 28.76
CA PRO A 126 -12.74 4.37 28.00
C PRO A 126 -14.01 4.87 28.71
N PRO A 127 -15.21 4.80 28.07
CA PRO A 127 -15.50 4.34 26.71
C PRO A 127 -15.31 5.41 25.61
N PRO A 128 -15.43 5.04 24.32
CA PRO A 128 -15.67 5.99 23.23
C PRO A 128 -16.82 6.96 23.55
N THR A 129 -16.72 8.22 23.10
CA THR A 129 -17.73 9.25 23.40
C THR A 129 -18.15 10.09 22.20
N THR A 130 -17.35 10.13 21.14
CA THR A 130 -17.60 10.99 19.98
C THR A 130 -18.16 10.17 18.84
N ALA A 131 -19.40 10.45 18.42
CA ALA A 131 -20.05 9.72 17.35
C ALA A 131 -19.82 10.38 15.98
N ILE A 132 -19.57 9.55 14.97
CA ILE A 132 -19.49 9.93 13.56
C ILE A 132 -20.57 9.19 12.80
N THR A 133 -21.43 9.92 12.11
CA THR A 133 -22.46 9.31 11.26
C THR A 133 -21.86 8.96 9.90
N CYS A 134 -22.08 7.72 9.48
CA CYS A 134 -21.61 7.23 8.19
C CYS A 134 -22.62 7.59 7.08
N SER A 135 -22.12 7.80 5.87
CA SER A 135 -22.94 8.06 4.69
C SER A 135 -22.89 6.86 3.74
N PRO A 136 -23.94 6.61 2.94
CA PRO A 136 -23.89 5.60 1.89
C PRO A 136 -22.69 5.81 0.95
N ALA A 137 -22.04 4.73 0.54
CA ALA A 137 -21.00 4.78 -0.48
C ALA A 137 -21.60 5.18 -1.84
N ALA A 138 -20.79 5.80 -2.69
CA ALA A 138 -21.23 6.21 -4.04
C ALA A 138 -21.60 5.03 -4.95
N VAL A 139 -21.11 3.83 -4.63
CA VAL A 139 -21.35 2.59 -5.38
C VAL A 139 -21.53 1.44 -4.38
N GLY A 140 -22.64 0.70 -4.49
CA GLY A 140 -22.95 -0.44 -3.63
C GLY A 140 -23.83 -0.09 -2.41
N ASP A 141 -24.02 -1.07 -1.53
CA ASP A 141 -24.82 -0.97 -0.30
C ASP A 141 -23.96 -0.69 0.96
N ASP A 142 -22.68 -0.36 0.76
CA ASP A 142 -21.72 -0.09 1.82
C ASP A 142 -21.90 1.32 2.41
N TYR A 143 -21.45 1.52 3.65
CA TYR A 143 -21.45 2.82 4.31
C TYR A 143 -20.01 3.26 4.61
N ILE A 144 -19.74 4.55 4.47
CA ILE A 144 -18.43 5.14 4.69
C ILE A 144 -18.53 6.22 5.77
N CYS A 145 -17.69 6.10 6.79
CA CYS A 145 -17.50 7.09 7.84
C CYS A 145 -16.09 7.68 7.69
N LYS A 146 -15.96 8.98 7.94
CA LYS A 146 -14.68 9.69 7.85
C LYS A 146 -14.41 10.40 9.17
N LEU A 147 -13.24 10.14 9.75
CA LEU A 147 -12.74 10.84 10.93
C LEU A 147 -11.55 11.72 10.52
N PRO A 148 -11.71 13.06 10.52
CA PRO A 148 -10.61 13.97 10.20
C PRO A 148 -9.47 13.92 11.22
N PHE A 149 -8.23 14.03 10.77
CA PHE A 149 -7.07 14.13 11.67
C PHE A 149 -7.13 15.39 12.54
N SER A 150 -7.72 16.48 12.03
CA SER A 150 -7.96 17.70 12.82
C SER A 150 -8.79 17.43 14.07
N ASP A 151 -9.83 16.61 13.94
CA ASP A 151 -10.76 16.29 15.01
C ASP A 151 -10.10 15.37 16.04
N ILE A 152 -9.27 14.42 15.57
CA ILE A 152 -8.44 13.56 16.42
C ILE A 152 -7.50 14.40 17.29
N LEU A 153 -6.84 15.38 16.69
CA LEU A 153 -5.81 16.18 17.34
C LEU A 153 -6.38 17.39 18.10
N GLY A 154 -7.68 17.68 17.97
CA GLY A 154 -8.32 18.84 18.56
C GLY A 154 -7.78 20.17 18.00
N VAL A 155 -7.38 20.19 16.73
CA VAL A 155 -6.82 21.36 16.04
C VAL A 155 -7.74 21.87 14.94
N SER A 156 -7.46 23.07 14.41
CA SER A 156 -8.26 23.64 13.32
C SER A 156 -8.30 22.71 12.09
N PRO A 157 -9.43 22.57 11.39
CA PRO A 157 -9.53 21.87 10.10
C PRO A 157 -8.62 22.46 9.00
N THR A 158 -8.18 23.72 9.15
CA THR A 158 -7.26 24.40 8.23
C THR A 158 -5.79 24.18 8.55
N THR A 159 -5.48 23.36 9.56
CA THR A 159 -4.10 23.03 9.93
C THR A 159 -3.39 22.37 8.75
N SER A 160 -2.12 22.73 8.52
CA SER A 160 -1.35 22.16 7.42
C SER A 160 -1.22 20.65 7.57
N ILE A 161 -1.20 19.95 6.44
CA ILE A 161 -1.09 18.49 6.41
C ILE A 161 0.17 18.01 7.14
N THR A 162 1.30 18.70 7.02
CA THR A 162 2.54 18.37 7.74
C THR A 162 2.37 18.39 9.26
N ASN A 163 1.64 19.37 9.79
CA ASN A 163 1.38 19.48 11.23
C ASN A 163 0.38 18.42 11.71
N LEU A 164 -0.64 18.12 10.89
CA LEU A 164 -1.57 17.03 11.17
C LEU A 164 -0.83 15.68 11.22
N LEU A 165 0.06 15.42 10.26
CA LEU A 165 0.86 14.20 10.21
C LEU A 165 1.82 14.09 11.40
N ALA A 166 2.49 15.19 11.78
CA ALA A 166 3.34 15.21 12.98
C ALA A 166 2.55 14.90 14.26
N GLY A 167 1.31 15.37 14.37
CA GLY A 167 0.44 15.06 15.50
C GLY A 167 -0.08 13.61 15.51
N MET A 168 -0.38 13.05 14.33
CA MET A 168 -0.77 11.65 14.19
C MET A 168 0.42 10.70 14.41
N CYS A 169 1.64 11.14 14.08
CA CYS A 169 2.87 10.37 14.25
C CYS A 169 3.83 11.04 15.24
N PRO A 170 3.44 11.15 16.53
CA PRO A 170 4.20 11.91 17.52
C PRO A 170 5.58 11.30 17.82
N ASN A 171 5.80 10.03 17.46
CA ASN A 171 7.04 9.30 17.72
C ASN A 171 7.85 9.02 16.44
N GLY A 172 7.60 9.80 15.38
CA GLY A 172 8.27 9.59 14.10
C GLY A 172 7.74 8.37 13.35
N ASP A 173 8.63 7.60 12.73
CA ASP A 173 8.34 6.39 11.94
C ASP A 173 8.23 5.12 12.79
N ARG A 174 7.62 5.25 13.98
CA ARG A 174 7.50 4.18 14.98
C ARG A 174 6.04 4.00 15.40
N GLU A 175 5.73 3.98 16.68
CA GLU A 175 4.37 3.83 17.17
C GLU A 175 3.58 5.14 17.01
N GLY A 176 2.34 5.05 16.53
CA GLY A 176 1.41 6.17 16.41
C GLY A 176 0.56 6.37 17.65
N LEU A 177 -0.68 6.79 17.42
CA LEU A 177 -1.70 6.94 18.45
C LEU A 177 -2.47 5.62 18.69
N VAL A 178 -3.16 5.57 19.83
CA VAL A 178 -4.09 4.50 20.18
C VAL A 178 -5.50 5.08 20.28
N PHE A 179 -6.49 4.34 19.79
CA PHE A 179 -7.89 4.73 19.75
C PHE A 179 -8.77 3.71 20.45
N TYR A 180 -9.89 4.20 20.98
CA TYR A 180 -11.06 3.40 21.29
C TYR A 180 -12.08 3.57 20.17
N PHE A 181 -12.62 2.46 19.66
CA PHE A 181 -13.67 2.46 18.64
C PHE A 181 -14.83 1.54 19.03
N GLU A 182 -16.04 1.98 18.73
CA GLU A 182 -17.27 1.23 18.83
C GLU A 182 -18.09 1.37 17.54
N PHE A 183 -18.48 0.24 16.94
CA PHE A 183 -19.30 0.22 15.73
C PHE A 183 -20.74 -0.19 16.00
N SER A 184 -21.68 0.59 15.49
CA SER A 184 -23.10 0.30 15.59
C SER A 184 -23.87 0.79 14.38
N GLY A 185 -25.10 0.31 14.21
CA GLY A 185 -25.98 0.79 13.17
C GLY A 185 -27.22 -0.07 13.03
N THR A 186 -27.97 0.19 11.97
CA THR A 186 -29.21 -0.53 11.68
C THR A 186 -29.26 -1.03 10.26
N VAL A 187 -29.89 -2.19 10.09
CA VAL A 187 -30.00 -2.94 8.85
C VAL A 187 -31.43 -3.47 8.72
N GLN A 188 -31.87 -3.72 7.50
CA GLN A 188 -33.23 -4.23 7.26
C GLN A 188 -33.21 -5.31 6.19
N SER A 189 -33.79 -6.47 6.48
CA SER A 189 -34.04 -7.49 5.47
C SER A 189 -35.23 -7.11 4.59
N THR A 190 -35.37 -7.74 3.42
CA THR A 190 -36.46 -7.40 2.48
C THR A 190 -37.82 -7.69 3.13
N GLY A 191 -38.58 -6.63 3.45
CA GLY A 191 -39.89 -6.73 4.10
C GLY A 191 -39.85 -7.08 5.60
N GLY A 192 -38.66 -7.14 6.20
CA GLY A 192 -38.48 -7.44 7.62
C GLY A 192 -38.42 -6.19 8.52
N PRO A 193 -38.37 -6.40 9.85
CA PRO A 193 -38.15 -5.31 10.82
C PRO A 193 -36.73 -4.73 10.68
N LEU A 194 -36.54 -3.56 11.27
CA LEU A 194 -35.23 -2.96 11.42
C LEU A 194 -34.47 -3.70 12.54
N GLU A 195 -33.29 -4.19 12.20
CA GLU A 195 -32.38 -4.88 13.13
C GLU A 195 -31.19 -4.01 13.43
N THR A 196 -30.61 -4.16 14.62
CA THR A 196 -29.34 -3.51 15.00
C THR A 196 -28.18 -4.45 14.77
N PHE A 197 -27.08 -3.92 14.24
CA PHE A 197 -25.80 -4.65 14.27
C PHE A 197 -24.86 -4.04 15.31
N ASN A 198 -24.03 -4.89 15.88
CA ASN A 198 -23.01 -4.55 16.87
C ASN A 198 -21.65 -5.08 16.43
N GLN A 199 -20.59 -4.53 16.99
CA GLN A 199 -19.25 -5.09 16.82
C GLN A 199 -19.04 -6.39 17.57
N GLN A 200 -18.21 -7.28 17.02
CA GLN A 200 -17.69 -8.42 17.77
C GLN A 200 -16.87 -7.93 18.96
N TYR A 201 -17.06 -8.60 20.10
CA TYR A 201 -16.21 -8.39 21.27
C TYR A 201 -14.75 -8.72 20.95
N PRO A 202 -13.77 -8.06 21.61
CA PRO A 202 -12.37 -8.40 21.46
C PRO A 202 -12.10 -9.87 21.77
N CYS A 203 -11.28 -10.52 20.95
CA CYS A 203 -10.90 -11.90 21.16
C CYS A 203 -9.83 -12.05 22.25
N THR A 204 -10.09 -12.85 23.29
CA THR A 204 -9.10 -13.12 24.35
C THR A 204 -8.23 -14.34 24.06
N THR A 205 -8.80 -15.35 23.40
CA THR A 205 -8.13 -16.61 23.09
C THR A 205 -8.45 -17.06 21.68
N ARG A 206 -7.41 -17.49 20.94
CA ARG A 206 -7.55 -18.05 19.59
C ARG A 206 -6.95 -19.45 19.51
N GLN A 207 -7.58 -20.31 18.72
CA GLN A 207 -7.05 -21.61 18.30
C GLN A 207 -7.12 -21.69 16.78
N ASP A 208 -5.99 -22.02 16.13
CA ASP A 208 -5.91 -22.13 14.66
C ASP A 208 -6.45 -20.90 13.91
N ARG A 209 -6.10 -19.70 14.42
CA ARG A 209 -6.56 -18.38 13.95
C ARG A 209 -8.05 -18.07 14.15
N THR A 210 -8.82 -18.99 14.72
CA THR A 210 -10.24 -18.80 15.06
C THR A 210 -10.36 -18.32 16.50
N CYS A 211 -11.20 -17.30 16.73
CA CYS A 211 -11.51 -16.86 18.09
C CYS A 211 -12.32 -17.93 18.83
N THR A 212 -11.85 -18.35 20.00
CA THR A 212 -12.50 -19.36 20.84
C THR A 212 -13.07 -18.77 22.14
N ALA A 213 -12.65 -17.56 22.53
CA ALA A 213 -13.19 -16.85 23.68
C ALA A 213 -13.15 -15.33 23.45
N TRP A 214 -14.17 -14.64 23.94
CA TRP A 214 -14.37 -13.20 23.76
C TRP A 214 -14.40 -12.48 25.12
N ASP A 215 -13.87 -11.26 25.17
CA ASP A 215 -14.00 -10.37 26.33
C ASP A 215 -15.28 -9.54 26.20
N THR A 216 -16.31 -9.93 26.96
CA THR A 216 -17.59 -9.20 26.98
C THR A 216 -17.59 -8.00 27.93
N SER A 217 -16.47 -7.74 28.62
CA SER A 217 -16.36 -6.62 29.55
C SER A 217 -16.28 -5.26 28.85
N TYR A 218 -15.98 -5.25 27.55
CA TYR A 218 -15.74 -4.03 26.79
C TYR A 218 -16.63 -3.98 25.53
N PRO A 219 -17.46 -2.94 25.35
CA PRO A 219 -18.25 -2.74 24.13
C PRO A 219 -17.46 -2.08 22.99
N TYR A 220 -16.15 -1.90 23.15
CA TYR A 220 -15.25 -1.23 22.22
C TYR A 220 -14.02 -2.11 21.96
N PHE A 221 -13.28 -1.82 20.88
CA PHE A 221 -11.93 -2.36 20.68
C PHE A 221 -10.90 -1.24 20.73
N GLU A 222 -9.66 -1.63 21.01
CA GLU A 222 -8.50 -0.74 20.96
C GLU A 222 -7.77 -0.94 19.64
N LEU A 223 -7.46 0.15 18.97
CA LEU A 223 -6.63 0.14 17.77
C LEU A 223 -5.37 0.95 18.03
N SER A 224 -4.21 0.34 17.87
CA SER A 224 -2.94 1.02 17.72
C SER A 224 -2.45 0.88 16.28
N TYR A 225 -1.65 1.83 15.84
CA TYR A 225 -1.00 1.78 14.53
C TYR A 225 0.44 2.22 14.65
N ARG A 226 1.24 1.91 13.62
CA ARG A 226 2.59 2.45 13.46
C ARG A 226 2.59 3.52 12.39
N CYS A 227 3.60 4.35 12.40
CA CYS A 227 3.87 5.31 11.34
C CYS A 227 5.06 4.85 10.52
N SER A 228 5.06 5.20 9.25
CA SER A 228 6.15 4.97 8.32
C SER A 228 6.50 6.27 7.61
N LYS A 229 7.72 6.40 7.10
CA LYS A 229 8.09 7.62 6.36
C LYS A 229 7.38 7.64 5.02
N CYS A 230 6.86 8.81 4.65
CA CYS A 230 6.42 9.10 3.30
C CYS A 230 7.54 8.82 2.31
N ASN A 231 7.36 7.77 1.51
CA ASN A 231 8.34 7.32 0.55
C ASN A 231 8.09 7.95 -0.82
N VAL A 232 8.21 9.27 -0.89
CA VAL A 232 8.01 10.05 -2.12
C VAL A 232 9.20 10.94 -2.41
N SER A 233 9.38 11.25 -3.71
CA SER A 233 10.45 12.13 -4.14
C SER A 233 10.23 13.54 -3.59
N PRO A 234 11.28 14.20 -3.04
CA PRO A 234 11.21 15.61 -2.66
C PRO A 234 10.83 16.50 -3.84
N CYS A 235 10.18 17.65 -3.57
CA CYS A 235 9.80 18.59 -4.62
C CYS A 235 11.02 19.14 -5.36
N PRO A 236 10.90 19.38 -6.68
CA PRO A 236 11.95 20.06 -7.43
C PRO A 236 12.13 21.49 -6.89
N PRO A 237 13.38 21.99 -6.82
CA PRO A 237 13.64 23.34 -6.37
C PRO A 237 13.01 24.37 -7.34
N PRO A 238 12.57 25.53 -6.85
CA PRO A 238 11.96 26.56 -7.69
C PRO A 238 12.93 27.03 -8.80
N PRO A 239 12.42 27.40 -9.99
CA PRO A 239 13.25 27.86 -11.10
C PRO A 239 14.04 29.09 -10.66
N SER A 240 15.36 29.01 -10.83
CA SER A 240 16.27 30.10 -10.49
C SER A 240 15.89 31.34 -11.30
N SER A 241 15.38 32.38 -10.63
CA SER A 241 15.13 33.68 -11.24
C SER A 241 16.46 34.19 -11.79
N THR A 242 16.60 34.19 -13.11
CA THR A 242 17.76 34.73 -13.80
C THR A 242 17.76 36.24 -13.58
N SER A 243 18.59 36.71 -12.66
CA SER A 243 18.85 38.13 -12.48
C SER A 243 19.41 38.68 -13.79
N ALA A 244 18.65 39.56 -14.44
CA ALA A 244 19.07 40.25 -15.65
C ALA A 244 20.38 41.03 -15.38
N PRO A 245 21.31 41.07 -16.33
CA PRO A 245 22.59 41.74 -16.16
C PRO A 245 22.39 43.26 -15.97
N PRO A 246 23.11 43.91 -15.04
CA PRO A 246 23.04 45.35 -14.87
C PRO A 246 23.61 46.07 -16.11
N PRO A 247 23.02 47.20 -16.53
CA PRO A 247 23.50 47.97 -17.68
C PRO A 247 24.87 48.64 -17.40
N PRO A 248 25.66 48.94 -18.44
CA PRO A 248 27.03 49.45 -18.31
C PRO A 248 27.07 50.87 -17.76
N ALA A 249 28.00 51.09 -16.83
CA ALA A 249 28.25 52.37 -16.17
C ALA A 249 28.79 53.43 -17.15
N SER A 250 28.12 54.59 -17.21
CA SER A 250 28.66 55.80 -17.82
C SER A 250 29.33 56.69 -16.77
N SER A 251 30.56 57.07 -17.10
CA SER A 251 31.42 58.01 -16.38
C SER A 251 30.96 59.46 -16.55
N THR A 252 30.64 60.15 -15.47
CA THR A 252 30.77 61.60 -15.36
C THR A 252 30.93 61.99 -13.88
N ALA A 253 31.97 62.75 -13.55
CA ALA A 253 32.21 63.35 -12.24
C ALA A 253 32.02 64.89 -12.35
N PRO A 254 32.17 65.66 -11.25
CA PRO A 254 31.26 65.89 -10.11
C PRO A 254 30.79 67.39 -10.10
N PRO A 255 30.02 67.95 -9.13
CA PRO A 255 30.58 68.30 -7.79
C PRO A 255 29.59 68.43 -6.60
N VAL A 256 30.19 68.67 -5.42
CA VAL A 256 29.72 69.36 -4.19
C VAL A 256 28.91 68.62 -3.11
N SER A 257 29.60 68.47 -1.97
CA SER A 257 29.26 68.52 -0.55
C SER A 257 27.80 68.62 -0.09
N SER A 258 27.42 67.70 0.81
CA SER A 258 26.96 68.06 2.17
C SER A 258 26.99 66.84 3.10
N SER A 259 27.53 67.07 4.28
CA SER A 259 27.73 66.17 5.41
C SER A 259 26.43 65.76 6.11
N SER A 260 26.27 64.46 6.40
CA SER A 260 25.51 63.96 7.55
C SER A 260 25.91 62.52 7.86
N THR A 261 26.46 62.33 9.06
CA THR A 261 26.94 61.07 9.61
C THR A 261 25.75 60.31 10.21
N THR A 262 25.43 59.14 9.65
CA THR A 262 24.54 58.17 10.31
C THR A 262 25.15 56.78 10.23
N SER A 263 25.46 56.25 11.41
CA SER A 263 26.07 54.93 11.63
C SER A 263 25.06 53.83 11.30
N TYR A 264 25.26 53.10 10.20
CA TYR A 264 24.55 51.85 9.93
C TYR A 264 25.44 50.66 10.26
N VAL A 265 24.89 49.75 11.07
CA VAL A 265 25.50 48.49 11.48
C VAL A 265 25.47 47.54 10.29
N SER A 266 26.65 47.18 9.76
CA SER A 266 26.79 46.17 8.70
C SER A 266 26.58 44.77 9.27
N SER A 267 25.37 44.24 9.11
CA SER A 267 25.09 42.81 9.25
C SER A 267 25.53 42.09 7.97
N SER A 268 26.63 41.33 8.04
CA SER A 268 27.08 40.47 6.94
C SER A 268 26.10 39.30 6.77
N SER A 269 25.22 39.40 5.78
CA SER A 269 24.37 38.31 5.32
C SER A 269 25.21 37.34 4.49
N SER A 270 25.55 36.19 5.05
CA SER A 270 26.06 35.06 4.28
C SER A 270 24.90 34.49 3.48
N ALA A 271 24.94 34.63 2.15
CA ALA A 271 23.99 33.98 1.27
C ALA A 271 24.04 32.45 1.49
N PRO A 272 22.89 31.77 1.61
CA PRO A 272 22.86 30.32 1.79
C PRO A 272 23.53 29.63 0.60
N PRO A 273 24.29 28.53 0.83
CA PRO A 273 24.90 27.78 -0.25
C PRO A 273 23.82 27.29 -1.23
N PRO A 274 24.09 27.29 -2.56
CA PRO A 274 23.13 26.84 -3.54
C PRO A 274 22.69 25.40 -3.27
N PRO A 275 21.40 25.07 -3.48
CA PRO A 275 20.90 23.74 -3.22
C PRO A 275 21.64 22.70 -4.10
N PRO A 276 21.96 21.51 -3.55
CA PRO A 276 22.64 20.47 -4.30
C PRO A 276 21.78 20.03 -5.50
N VAL A 277 22.38 19.97 -6.68
CA VAL A 277 21.71 19.57 -7.93
C VAL A 277 21.58 18.06 -7.96
N THR A 278 20.37 17.55 -8.18
CA THR A 278 20.15 16.12 -8.40
C THR A 278 20.44 15.78 -9.87
N VAL A 279 21.27 14.77 -10.07
CA VAL A 279 21.63 14.21 -11.37
C VAL A 279 21.09 12.78 -11.44
N THR A 280 20.44 12.46 -12.56
CA THR A 280 20.00 11.10 -12.88
C THR A 280 21.11 10.36 -13.62
N CYS A 281 21.53 9.22 -13.08
CA CYS A 281 22.63 8.42 -13.60
C CYS A 281 22.16 7.02 -13.98
N GLY A 282 22.49 6.55 -15.19
CA GLY A 282 22.21 5.16 -15.57
C GLY A 282 22.88 4.19 -14.60
N PHE A 283 22.09 3.34 -13.95
CA PHE A 283 22.55 2.38 -12.95
C PHE A 283 22.67 0.97 -13.54
N GLY A 284 21.73 0.54 -14.37
CA GLY A 284 21.83 -0.72 -15.11
C GLY A 284 20.49 -1.35 -15.47
N THR A 285 20.53 -2.58 -15.97
CA THR A 285 19.31 -3.34 -16.29
C THR A 285 18.94 -4.24 -15.12
N ALA A 286 17.74 -4.06 -14.57
CA ALA A 286 17.17 -4.93 -13.55
C ALA A 286 16.35 -6.05 -14.19
N PHE A 287 16.43 -7.26 -13.65
CA PHE A 287 15.56 -8.38 -14.02
C PHE A 287 14.67 -8.77 -12.85
N GLY A 288 13.43 -9.17 -13.17
CA GLY A 288 12.55 -9.79 -12.20
C GLY A 288 13.06 -11.18 -11.82
N TYR A 289 13.12 -11.47 -10.53
CA TYR A 289 13.41 -12.78 -9.98
C TYR A 289 12.31 -13.19 -8.98
N GLN A 290 11.75 -14.37 -9.11
CA GLN A 290 10.87 -15.02 -8.16
C GLN A 290 11.63 -16.07 -7.34
N ALA A 291 11.67 -15.86 -6.02
CA ALA A 291 12.31 -16.79 -5.10
C ALA A 291 11.64 -18.18 -5.12
N PRO A 292 12.36 -19.25 -4.77
CA PRO A 292 11.77 -20.59 -4.67
C PRO A 292 10.59 -20.63 -3.71
N VAL A 293 9.52 -21.30 -4.10
CA VAL A 293 8.32 -21.50 -3.24
C VAL A 293 8.16 -22.99 -2.97
N GLY A 294 8.17 -23.39 -1.70
CA GLY A 294 8.08 -24.80 -1.32
C GLY A 294 9.24 -25.65 -1.88
N GLY A 295 10.43 -25.07 -2.04
CA GLY A 295 11.59 -25.74 -2.62
C GLY A 295 11.59 -25.83 -4.16
N VAL A 296 10.56 -25.31 -4.83
CA VAL A 296 10.48 -25.29 -6.29
C VAL A 296 11.06 -23.99 -6.82
N GLN A 297 12.12 -24.07 -7.61
CA GLN A 297 12.70 -22.93 -8.33
C GLN A 297 11.67 -22.33 -9.29
N LYS A 298 11.40 -21.02 -9.17
CA LYS A 298 10.44 -20.31 -10.03
C LYS A 298 11.16 -19.63 -11.21
N SER A 299 12.19 -18.85 -10.92
CA SER A 299 13.00 -18.21 -11.96
C SER A 299 13.97 -19.17 -12.63
N ILE A 300 14.00 -19.14 -13.97
CA ILE A 300 14.94 -19.91 -14.80
C ILE A 300 15.88 -18.92 -15.50
N THR A 301 17.15 -19.26 -15.63
CA THR A 301 18.14 -18.35 -16.21
C THR A 301 17.97 -18.23 -17.72
N LEU A 302 18.00 -17.00 -18.24
CA LEU A 302 17.81 -16.71 -19.67
C LEU A 302 18.87 -17.34 -20.57
N ASN A 303 20.11 -17.47 -20.07
CA ASN A 303 21.22 -18.10 -20.79
C ASN A 303 21.03 -19.60 -21.09
N THR A 304 19.95 -20.22 -20.61
CA THR A 304 19.54 -21.58 -21.00
C THR A 304 18.75 -21.60 -22.31
N GLN A 305 18.31 -20.45 -22.81
CA GLN A 305 17.50 -20.31 -24.02
C GLN A 305 18.38 -19.98 -25.24
N SER A 306 18.04 -20.56 -26.39
CA SER A 306 18.78 -20.39 -27.65
C SER A 306 18.27 -19.25 -28.54
N GLY A 307 17.21 -18.55 -28.13
CA GLY A 307 16.64 -17.43 -28.88
C GLY A 307 17.59 -16.25 -29.08
N LYS A 308 17.30 -15.41 -30.08
CA LYS A 308 18.12 -14.26 -30.42
C LYS A 308 18.11 -13.25 -29.26
N GLY A 309 19.30 -12.96 -28.72
CA GLY A 309 19.47 -12.08 -27.57
C GLY A 309 19.19 -12.74 -26.20
N CYS A 310 18.87 -14.04 -26.16
CA CYS A 310 18.55 -14.74 -24.91
C CYS A 310 19.78 -15.26 -24.16
N ASN A 311 20.93 -15.41 -24.83
CA ASN A 311 22.21 -15.78 -24.21
C ASN A 311 22.83 -14.61 -23.43
N ARG A 312 22.11 -14.11 -22.42
CA ARG A 312 22.50 -13.02 -21.53
C ARG A 312 22.14 -13.35 -20.08
N TRP A 313 22.67 -12.56 -19.16
CA TRP A 313 22.27 -12.63 -17.75
C TRP A 313 20.83 -12.13 -17.58
N GLY A 314 20.11 -12.72 -16.63
CA GLY A 314 18.72 -12.46 -16.32
C GLY A 314 17.90 -13.74 -16.18
N TRP A 315 16.62 -13.57 -15.87
CA TRP A 315 15.70 -14.68 -15.62
C TRP A 315 14.38 -14.52 -16.37
N TYR A 316 13.67 -15.64 -16.46
CA TYR A 316 12.28 -15.71 -16.87
C TYR A 316 11.52 -16.65 -15.95
N GLU A 317 10.20 -16.43 -15.87
CA GLU A 317 9.28 -17.26 -15.10
C GLU A 317 8.43 -18.11 -16.06
N THR A 318 7.91 -19.26 -15.59
CA THR A 318 6.94 -20.06 -16.35
C THR A 318 5.58 -20.14 -15.63
N PRO A 319 4.88 -19.02 -15.44
CA PRO A 319 3.67 -19.02 -14.65
C PRO A 319 2.49 -19.61 -15.43
N THR A 320 1.67 -20.39 -14.75
CA THR A 320 0.33 -20.74 -15.24
C THR A 320 -0.60 -19.52 -15.17
N LEU A 321 -1.68 -19.53 -15.96
CA LEU A 321 -2.69 -18.48 -15.86
C LEU A 321 -3.30 -18.41 -14.45
N ALA A 322 -3.49 -19.56 -13.79
CA ALA A 322 -4.00 -19.61 -12.42
C ALA A 322 -3.03 -18.98 -11.39
N GLU A 323 -1.72 -19.19 -11.55
CA GLU A 323 -0.70 -18.51 -10.72
C GLU A 323 -0.75 -16.99 -10.94
N LEU A 324 -0.86 -16.52 -12.18
CA LEU A 324 -1.02 -15.09 -12.45
C LEU A 324 -2.33 -14.52 -11.91
N GLN A 325 -3.43 -15.28 -11.95
CA GLN A 325 -4.70 -14.88 -11.33
C GLN A 325 -4.63 -14.81 -9.81
N SER A 326 -3.71 -15.56 -9.19
CA SER A 326 -3.41 -15.46 -7.76
C SER A 326 -2.41 -14.34 -7.44
N GLY A 327 -1.73 -13.82 -8.47
CA GLY A 327 -0.63 -12.88 -8.35
C GLY A 327 0.70 -13.58 -8.07
N ILE A 328 1.74 -13.20 -8.82
CA ILE A 328 3.13 -13.58 -8.54
C ILE A 328 3.96 -12.32 -8.33
N SER A 329 5.05 -12.43 -7.58
CA SER A 329 5.92 -11.30 -7.27
C SER A 329 7.34 -11.73 -6.93
N GLY A 330 8.26 -10.77 -6.94
CA GLY A 330 9.61 -10.96 -6.44
C GLY A 330 10.49 -9.71 -6.54
N PRO A 331 11.77 -9.79 -6.14
CA PRO A 331 12.73 -8.69 -6.27
C PRO A 331 13.11 -8.36 -7.72
N LEU A 332 13.53 -7.10 -7.93
CA LEU A 332 14.18 -6.61 -9.13
C LEU A 332 15.69 -6.49 -8.87
N TYR A 333 16.50 -7.20 -9.67
CA TYR A 333 17.94 -7.30 -9.46
C TYR A 333 18.75 -6.71 -10.61
N VAL A 334 19.63 -5.75 -10.30
CA VAL A 334 20.65 -5.20 -11.21
C VAL A 334 21.99 -5.88 -10.95
N GLY A 335 22.79 -6.09 -12.00
CA GLY A 335 24.20 -6.47 -11.85
C GLY A 335 24.46 -7.91 -11.42
N ALA A 336 23.48 -8.82 -11.60
CA ALA A 336 23.63 -10.25 -11.32
C ALA A 336 24.54 -10.98 -12.32
N GLY A 337 25.83 -10.61 -12.34
CA GLY A 337 26.83 -11.19 -13.23
C GLY A 337 26.90 -12.71 -13.10
N GLY A 338 26.72 -13.42 -14.22
CA GLY A 338 26.68 -14.89 -14.22
C GLY A 338 25.39 -15.49 -13.64
N ASN A 339 24.30 -14.71 -13.53
CA ASN A 339 23.04 -15.09 -12.86
C ASN A 339 23.21 -15.41 -11.37
N ASP A 340 24.22 -14.82 -10.74
CA ASP A 340 24.52 -14.98 -9.32
C ASP A 340 23.84 -13.85 -8.52
N ILE A 341 22.78 -14.21 -7.79
CA ILE A 341 21.99 -13.26 -6.99
C ILE A 341 22.82 -12.66 -5.87
N SER A 342 23.84 -13.37 -5.37
CA SER A 342 24.71 -12.84 -4.31
C SER A 342 25.53 -11.63 -4.75
N LYS A 343 25.69 -11.44 -6.06
CA LYS A 343 26.37 -10.29 -6.69
C LYS A 343 25.40 -9.21 -7.16
N ALA A 344 24.10 -9.43 -6.97
CA ALA A 344 23.07 -8.56 -7.48
C ALA A 344 22.71 -7.48 -6.46
N VAL A 345 22.34 -6.30 -6.97
CA VAL A 345 21.76 -5.23 -6.16
C VAL A 345 20.24 -5.30 -6.30
N ASN A 346 19.54 -5.47 -5.17
CA ASN A 346 18.09 -5.35 -5.14
C ASN A 346 17.71 -3.87 -5.27
N VAL A 347 17.03 -3.52 -6.35
CA VAL A 347 16.61 -2.14 -6.65
C VAL A 347 15.11 -1.94 -6.50
N GLY A 348 14.36 -2.97 -6.09
CA GLY A 348 12.90 -2.91 -6.08
C GLY A 348 12.21 -4.27 -6.08
N THR A 349 10.92 -4.24 -6.40
CA THR A 349 10.07 -5.41 -6.56
C THR A 349 9.29 -5.34 -7.86
N TRP A 350 8.82 -6.49 -8.33
CA TRP A 350 7.88 -6.59 -9.42
C TRP A 350 6.70 -7.47 -8.99
N THR A 351 5.56 -7.25 -9.62
CA THR A 351 4.37 -8.10 -9.50
C THR A 351 3.77 -8.34 -10.87
N ALA A 352 3.14 -9.49 -11.07
CA ALA A 352 2.35 -9.79 -12.26
C ALA A 352 1.01 -10.40 -11.86
N PHE A 353 -0.07 -9.86 -12.40
CA PHE A 353 -1.44 -10.29 -12.11
C PHE A 353 -2.26 -10.43 -13.39
N ALA A 354 -3.01 -11.53 -13.52
CA ALA A 354 -3.95 -11.73 -14.61
C ALA A 354 -5.40 -11.55 -14.14
N ASN A 355 -6.19 -10.80 -14.89
CA ASN A 355 -7.62 -10.74 -14.65
C ASN A 355 -8.35 -12.01 -15.15
N ALA A 356 -9.67 -12.07 -14.95
CA ALA A 356 -10.50 -13.20 -15.37
C ALA A 356 -10.51 -13.47 -16.90
N LEU A 357 -10.12 -12.47 -17.71
CA LEU A 357 -10.01 -12.58 -19.17
C LEU A 357 -8.60 -12.98 -19.63
N GLY A 358 -7.70 -13.27 -18.68
CA GLY A 358 -6.30 -13.58 -18.98
C GLY A 358 -5.49 -12.38 -19.46
N LYS A 359 -5.89 -11.15 -19.12
CA LYS A 359 -5.08 -9.95 -19.34
C LYS A 359 -4.14 -9.75 -18.15
N VAL A 360 -2.84 -9.78 -18.42
CA VAL A 360 -1.75 -9.71 -17.46
C VAL A 360 -1.24 -8.28 -17.37
N THR A 361 -1.23 -7.73 -16.16
CA THR A 361 -0.58 -6.46 -15.84
C THR A 361 0.67 -6.73 -15.03
N VAL A 362 1.79 -6.15 -15.43
CA VAL A 362 3.05 -6.18 -14.67
C VAL A 362 3.26 -4.83 -14.03
N THR A 363 3.60 -4.82 -12.75
CA THR A 363 3.98 -3.61 -12.01
C THR A 363 5.42 -3.73 -11.53
N TYR A 364 6.22 -2.72 -11.81
CA TYR A 364 7.57 -2.52 -11.30
C TYR A 364 7.52 -1.44 -10.21
N THR A 365 8.22 -1.66 -9.12
CA THR A 365 8.37 -0.70 -8.02
C THR A 365 9.83 -0.66 -7.62
N THR A 366 10.51 0.48 -7.75
CA THR A 366 11.88 0.66 -7.29
C THR A 366 11.92 1.21 -5.86
N THR A 367 12.97 0.87 -5.12
CA THR A 367 13.27 1.49 -3.83
C THR A 367 14.20 2.70 -4.06
N PRO A 368 14.03 3.83 -3.35
CA PRO A 368 15.00 4.92 -3.44
C PRO A 368 16.42 4.42 -3.12
N PRO A 369 17.46 4.93 -3.80
CA PRO A 369 17.45 6.04 -4.75
C PRO A 369 17.16 5.66 -6.22
N TYR A 370 16.70 4.44 -6.50
CA TYR A 370 16.52 3.93 -7.85
C TYR A 370 15.22 4.40 -8.49
N VAL A 371 15.26 4.67 -9.79
CA VAL A 371 14.10 5.02 -10.60
C VAL A 371 14.09 4.26 -11.92
N ILE A 372 12.92 4.12 -12.51
CA ILE A 372 12.68 3.40 -13.76
C ILE A 372 12.77 4.37 -14.93
N SER A 373 13.67 4.10 -15.87
CA SER A 373 13.82 4.87 -17.12
C SER A 373 13.28 4.15 -18.35
N GLN A 374 13.22 2.81 -18.30
CA GLN A 374 12.60 1.98 -19.35
C GLN A 374 12.01 0.71 -18.73
N VAL A 375 10.98 0.16 -19.35
CA VAL A 375 10.40 -1.13 -18.98
C VAL A 375 10.14 -2.02 -20.18
N HIS A 376 10.35 -3.32 -19.98
CA HIS A 376 10.17 -4.33 -21.01
C HIS A 376 9.56 -5.58 -20.40
N VAL A 377 8.46 -6.05 -20.98
CA VAL A 377 7.82 -7.30 -20.58
C VAL A 377 7.65 -8.17 -21.81
N ASP A 378 8.15 -9.40 -21.75
CA ASP A 378 7.79 -10.43 -22.71
C ASP A 378 6.90 -11.47 -22.07
N LEU A 379 5.80 -11.79 -22.75
CA LEU A 379 4.89 -12.84 -22.32
C LEU A 379 4.53 -13.69 -23.54
N GLY A 380 5.25 -14.80 -23.69
CA GLY A 380 5.19 -15.68 -24.85
C GLY A 380 5.16 -17.16 -24.47
N CYS A 381 5.34 -18.05 -25.44
CA CYS A 381 5.46 -19.49 -25.22
C CYS A 381 6.91 -19.93 -25.36
N LEU A 382 7.31 -20.98 -24.64
CA LEU A 382 8.61 -21.61 -24.83
C LEU A 382 8.69 -22.37 -26.18
N PRO A 383 9.89 -22.52 -26.76
CA PRO A 383 11.16 -21.88 -26.36
C PRO A 383 11.15 -20.37 -26.63
N ILE A 384 11.85 -19.59 -25.81
CA ILE A 384 11.94 -18.14 -26.02
C ILE A 384 12.82 -17.87 -27.23
N ASP A 385 12.28 -17.26 -28.27
CA ASP A 385 12.99 -16.93 -29.51
C ASP A 385 13.46 -15.47 -29.56
N LYS A 386 12.88 -14.61 -28.71
CA LYS A 386 13.08 -13.15 -28.67
C LYS A 386 13.45 -12.67 -27.26
N CYS A 387 14.69 -12.24 -27.08
CA CYS A 387 15.08 -11.57 -25.85
C CYS A 387 15.86 -10.26 -26.09
N ALA A 388 15.74 -9.68 -27.28
CA ALA A 388 16.39 -8.42 -27.64
C ALA A 388 15.48 -7.20 -27.37
N PRO A 389 16.05 -6.05 -26.98
CA PRO A 389 15.32 -4.78 -26.94
C PRO A 389 14.55 -4.52 -28.25
N GLY A 390 13.30 -4.08 -28.13
CA GLY A 390 12.39 -3.83 -29.26
C GLY A 390 11.63 -5.05 -29.80
N THR A 391 11.84 -6.24 -29.23
CA THR A 391 11.11 -7.47 -29.64
C THR A 391 10.12 -7.98 -28.60
N TYR A 392 10.01 -7.28 -27.47
CA TYR A 392 9.17 -7.67 -26.35
C TYR A 392 7.69 -7.40 -26.62
N THR A 393 6.84 -8.22 -25.99
CA THR A 393 5.39 -8.07 -26.06
C THR A 393 4.92 -6.68 -25.61
N TYR A 394 5.60 -6.08 -24.63
CA TYR A 394 5.41 -4.71 -24.20
C TYR A 394 6.76 -4.01 -23.98
N SER A 395 6.85 -2.76 -24.42
CA SER A 395 8.02 -1.90 -24.23
C SER A 395 7.60 -0.45 -24.00
N ASN A 396 8.28 0.23 -23.08
CA ASN A 396 8.22 1.69 -22.97
C ASN A 396 9.62 2.25 -22.71
N ASP A 397 10.19 2.84 -23.77
CA ASP A 397 11.53 3.42 -23.80
C ASP A 397 11.43 4.94 -23.61
N GLY A 398 11.15 5.39 -22.39
CA GLY A 398 10.94 6.82 -22.12
C GLY A 398 10.18 7.11 -20.83
N VAL A 399 10.29 6.21 -19.86
CA VAL A 399 9.66 6.41 -18.56
C VAL A 399 10.43 7.51 -17.84
N ALA A 400 9.75 8.58 -17.42
CA ALA A 400 10.38 9.77 -16.85
C ALA A 400 10.88 9.56 -15.41
N GLY A 401 11.80 8.61 -15.20
CA GLY A 401 12.45 8.39 -13.91
C GLY A 401 11.47 8.19 -12.75
N VAL A 402 10.53 7.26 -12.90
CA VAL A 402 9.47 7.05 -11.91
C VAL A 402 9.81 5.92 -10.94
N PRO A 403 9.31 5.94 -9.69
CA PRO A 403 9.52 4.86 -8.75
C PRO A 403 8.58 3.67 -8.99
N VAL A 404 7.46 3.86 -9.69
CA VAL A 404 6.46 2.81 -9.96
C VAL A 404 6.00 2.89 -11.40
N TRP A 405 5.97 1.75 -12.09
CA TRP A 405 5.42 1.64 -13.43
C TRP A 405 4.54 0.40 -13.59
N ALA A 406 3.32 0.57 -14.09
CA ALA A 406 2.45 -0.52 -14.48
C ALA A 406 2.29 -0.59 -16.00
N THR A 407 2.37 -1.78 -16.58
CA THR A 407 2.15 -1.96 -18.02
C THR A 407 0.67 -1.85 -18.36
N THR A 408 0.37 -1.52 -19.62
CA THR A 408 -0.96 -1.83 -20.15
C THR A 408 -1.18 -3.35 -20.14
N PRO A 409 -2.41 -3.85 -19.97
CA PRO A 409 -2.64 -5.30 -19.88
C PRO A 409 -2.26 -6.06 -21.16
N ILE A 410 -1.48 -7.13 -21.01
CA ILE A 410 -0.97 -7.99 -22.07
C ILE A 410 -1.79 -9.29 -22.10
N GLN A 411 -2.10 -9.84 -23.28
CA GLN A 411 -2.84 -11.11 -23.35
C GLN A 411 -1.96 -12.31 -22.94
N TYR A 412 -2.45 -13.14 -22.02
CA TYR A 412 -1.81 -14.42 -21.71
C TYR A 412 -1.87 -15.35 -22.94
N PRO A 413 -0.75 -15.95 -23.36
CA PRO A 413 -0.66 -16.68 -24.61
C PRO A 413 -1.33 -18.06 -24.51
N THR A 414 -1.78 -18.57 -25.65
CA THR A 414 -2.20 -19.97 -25.78
C THR A 414 -1.05 -20.77 -26.39
N CYS A 415 -0.41 -21.62 -25.59
CA CYS A 415 0.76 -22.38 -26.01
C CYS A 415 0.38 -23.76 -26.56
N SER A 416 0.82 -24.07 -27.78
CA SER A 416 0.56 -25.34 -28.45
C SER A 416 1.51 -26.46 -27.98
N GLY A 417 1.09 -27.72 -28.12
CA GLY A 417 1.97 -28.88 -27.96
C GLY A 417 2.49 -29.09 -26.53
N GLY A 418 1.78 -28.59 -25.51
CA GLY A 418 2.20 -28.69 -24.11
C GLY A 418 3.33 -27.72 -23.72
N SER A 419 3.67 -26.76 -24.60
CA SER A 419 4.60 -25.70 -24.25
C SER A 419 4.06 -24.83 -23.10
N LYS A 420 4.98 -24.30 -22.28
CA LYS A 420 4.65 -23.43 -21.16
C LYS A 420 4.74 -21.96 -21.59
N ALA A 421 3.94 -21.11 -20.96
CA ALA A 421 4.16 -19.67 -21.05
C ALA A 421 5.51 -19.30 -20.40
N ALA A 422 6.16 -18.28 -20.94
CA ALA A 422 7.36 -17.67 -20.40
C ALA A 422 7.10 -16.18 -20.19
N LEU A 423 7.48 -15.67 -19.02
CA LEU A 423 7.38 -14.27 -18.64
C LEU A 423 8.78 -13.72 -18.36
N ILE A 424 9.22 -12.77 -19.17
CA ILE A 424 10.46 -12.01 -18.96
C ILE A 424 10.07 -10.62 -18.50
N LEU A 425 10.73 -10.16 -17.43
CA LEU A 425 10.53 -8.81 -16.90
C LEU A 425 11.89 -8.17 -16.75
N HIS A 426 12.11 -7.01 -17.38
CA HIS A 426 13.27 -6.20 -17.08
C HIS A 426 13.00 -4.70 -17.23
N ALA A 427 13.81 -3.91 -16.55
CA ALA A 427 13.73 -2.47 -16.54
C ALA A 427 15.12 -1.85 -16.65
N ALA A 428 15.23 -0.72 -17.34
CA ALA A 428 16.39 0.15 -17.19
C ALA A 428 16.20 0.98 -15.92
N ILE A 429 17.22 0.97 -15.08
CA ILE A 429 17.24 1.61 -13.78
C ILE A 429 18.26 2.71 -13.80
N ASP A 430 17.83 3.88 -13.34
CA ASP A 430 18.71 5.00 -13.04
C ASP A 430 18.79 5.18 -11.53
N VAL A 431 19.82 5.85 -11.06
CA VAL A 431 19.98 6.28 -9.67
C VAL A 431 19.96 7.79 -9.61
N LEU A 432 19.18 8.34 -8.68
CA LEU A 432 19.19 9.76 -8.37
C LEU A 432 20.34 10.04 -7.38
N THR A 433 21.29 10.89 -7.77
CA THR A 433 22.43 11.27 -6.93
C THR A 433 22.60 12.78 -6.89
N THR A 434 23.15 13.30 -5.79
CA THR A 434 23.54 14.72 -5.66
C THR A 434 24.99 14.97 -6.09
N ALA A 435 25.70 13.93 -6.54
CA ALA A 435 27.05 14.05 -7.05
C ALA A 435 27.05 14.66 -8.47
N THR A 436 28.04 15.52 -8.75
CA THR A 436 28.28 16.10 -10.08
C THR A 436 28.71 15.09 -11.14
N THR A 437 29.03 13.86 -10.75
CA THR A 437 29.48 12.78 -11.65
C THR A 437 28.87 11.45 -11.24
N CYS A 438 28.37 10.70 -12.23
CA CYS A 438 27.88 9.34 -12.03
C CYS A 438 29.07 8.41 -11.76
N ALA A 439 29.17 7.90 -10.53
CA ALA A 439 30.09 6.80 -10.25
C ALA A 439 29.55 5.52 -10.93
N PRO A 440 30.41 4.67 -11.54
CA PRO A 440 29.96 3.42 -12.11
C PRO A 440 29.33 2.52 -11.02
N PRO A 441 28.32 1.70 -11.38
CA PRO A 441 27.67 0.79 -10.43
C PRO A 441 28.71 -0.14 -9.82
N LYS A 442 28.78 -0.19 -8.49
CA LYS A 442 29.64 -1.13 -7.78
C LYS A 442 28.74 -2.20 -7.16
N ALA A 443 28.85 -3.44 -7.62
CA ALA A 443 28.29 -4.58 -6.90
C ALA A 443 28.99 -4.64 -5.52
N THR A 444 28.21 -4.61 -4.45
CA THR A 444 28.70 -4.80 -3.07
C THR A 444 28.93 -6.26 -2.77
#